data_AF-K2Q5Y4-F1
#
_entry.id   AF-K2Q5Y4-F1
#
_cell.length_a   1.000
_cell.length_b   1.000
_cell.length_c   1.000
_cell.angle_alpha   90.00
_cell.angle_beta   90.00
_cell.angle_gamma   90.00
#
_symmetry.space_group_name_H-M   'P 1'
#
loop_
_entity.id
_entity.type
_entity.pdbx_description
1 polymer ?
#
loop_
_entity_poly.entity_id
_entity_poly.type
_entity_poly.pdbx_seq_one_letter_code
_entity_poly.pdbx_strand_id
1 'polypeptide(L)'
;MDTLNIKREAAIAAHKNAKTSGKKLLEDLLGKETFTDIRDLIEDFSDVCEIMGKAELDYTCNSNDPDDIAACALKQALLIARCYNQNRKGKIDWTDHNQPKYCHRYIYNSASGWSLFVVVRWAASSYCGSRLYFIDSDDAKDAWEKFSHIYINLIK
;
A
#
# COMPACT_ATOMS: atom_id res chain seq x y z
N MET A 1 12.73 -28.09 9.28
CA MET A 1 11.63 -27.64 8.41
C MET A 1 12.26 -27.37 7.06
N ASP A 2 11.95 -28.22 6.07
CA ASP A 2 12.45 -28.01 4.72
C ASP A 2 11.52 -27.03 4.01
N THR A 3 12.06 -25.91 3.55
CA THR A 3 11.32 -24.86 2.84
C THR A 3 11.38 -25.09 1.34
N LEU A 4 10.22 -25.24 0.70
CA LEU A 4 10.09 -25.34 -0.75
C LEU A 4 9.94 -23.92 -1.35
N ASN A 5 10.96 -23.49 -2.11
CA ASN A 5 10.92 -22.21 -2.81
C ASN A 5 10.28 -22.38 -4.20
N ILE A 6 9.07 -21.86 -4.38
CA ILE A 6 8.38 -21.82 -5.68
C ILE A 6 8.30 -20.37 -6.16
N LYS A 7 8.49 -20.15 -7.47
CA LYS A 7 8.25 -18.83 -8.09
C LYS A 7 6.76 -18.54 -8.13
N ARG A 8 6.34 -17.41 -7.55
CA ARG A 8 4.92 -17.03 -7.46
C ARG A 8 4.24 -16.95 -8.83
N GLU A 9 4.92 -16.45 -9.85
CA GLU A 9 4.36 -16.38 -11.21
C GLU A 9 4.02 -17.77 -11.75
N ALA A 10 4.86 -18.76 -11.44
CA ALA A 10 4.60 -20.14 -11.83
C ALA A 10 3.41 -20.72 -11.06
N ALA A 11 3.27 -20.40 -9.77
CA ALA A 11 2.11 -20.79 -8.97
C ALA A 11 0.80 -20.17 -9.50
N ILE A 12 0.79 -18.87 -9.79
CA ILE A 12 -0.39 -18.18 -10.36
C ILE A 12 -0.73 -18.74 -11.74
N ALA A 13 0.26 -18.98 -12.59
CA ALA A 13 0.04 -19.59 -13.91
C ALA A 13 -0.50 -21.02 -13.79
N ALA A 14 0.02 -21.82 -12.84
CA ALA A 14 -0.47 -23.17 -12.56
C ALA A 14 -1.91 -23.16 -12.07
N HIS A 15 -2.28 -22.23 -11.18
CA HIS A 15 -3.67 -22.08 -10.70
C HIS A 15 -4.62 -21.70 -11.83
N LYS A 16 -4.26 -20.71 -12.67
CA LYS A 16 -5.07 -20.31 -13.84
C LYS A 16 -5.32 -21.46 -14.82
N ASN A 17 -4.31 -22.29 -15.07
CA ASN A 17 -4.38 -23.40 -16.02
C ASN A 17 -4.93 -24.70 -15.43
N ALA A 18 -5.04 -24.81 -14.10
CA ALA A 18 -5.49 -26.01 -13.42
C ALA A 18 -7.02 -26.20 -13.53
N LYS A 19 -7.44 -27.47 -13.54
CA LYS A 19 -8.84 -27.86 -13.33
C LYS A 19 -9.25 -27.61 -11.88
N THR A 20 -10.54 -27.68 -11.57
CA THR A 20 -11.11 -27.39 -10.23
C THR A 20 -10.38 -28.09 -9.08
N SER A 21 -10.02 -29.37 -9.25
CA SER A 21 -9.26 -30.13 -8.24
C SER A 21 -7.81 -29.62 -8.06
N GLY A 22 -7.15 -29.21 -9.14
CA GLY A 22 -5.79 -28.65 -9.10
C GLY A 22 -5.75 -27.24 -8.53
N LYS A 23 -6.80 -26.42 -8.77
CA LYS A 23 -6.95 -25.11 -8.13
C LYS A 23 -7.09 -25.26 -6.61
N LYS A 24 -7.98 -26.15 -6.17
CA LYS A 24 -8.19 -26.43 -4.74
C LYS A 24 -6.91 -26.90 -4.06
N LEU A 25 -6.16 -27.82 -4.68
CA LEU A 25 -4.87 -28.26 -4.17
C LEU A 25 -3.88 -27.09 -3.99
N LEU A 26 -3.79 -26.20 -4.99
CA LEU A 26 -2.87 -25.05 -4.93
C LEU A 26 -3.30 -24.03 -3.87
N GLU A 27 -4.60 -23.79 -3.73
CA GLU A 27 -5.17 -22.93 -2.66
C GLU A 27 -4.93 -23.53 -1.27
N ASP A 28 -5.10 -24.85 -1.10
CA ASP A 28 -4.86 -25.54 0.17
C ASP A 28 -3.37 -25.54 0.56
N LEU A 29 -2.46 -25.55 -0.43
CA LEU A 29 -1.01 -25.58 -0.22
C LEU A 29 -0.37 -24.20 -0.03
N LEU A 30 -0.86 -23.20 -0.77
CA LEU A 30 -0.24 -21.86 -0.86
C LEU A 30 -1.12 -20.76 -0.26
N GLY A 31 -2.30 -21.10 0.24
CA GLY A 31 -3.31 -20.15 0.67
C GLY A 31 -4.14 -19.64 -0.49
N LYS A 32 -5.45 -19.53 -0.29
CA LYS A 32 -6.38 -18.99 -1.30
C LYS A 32 -6.08 -17.53 -1.62
N GLU A 33 -5.69 -16.78 -0.60
CA GLU A 33 -5.24 -15.38 -0.64
C GLU A 33 -4.07 -15.14 -1.60
N THR A 34 -3.24 -16.15 -1.87
CA THR A 34 -2.13 -16.03 -2.83
C THR A 34 -2.62 -15.81 -4.27
N PHE A 35 -3.85 -16.23 -4.57
CA PHE A 35 -4.46 -16.20 -5.90
C PHE A 35 -5.57 -15.15 -6.06
N THR A 36 -6.04 -14.55 -4.97
CA THR A 36 -7.05 -13.48 -4.96
C THR A 36 -6.39 -12.12 -5.18
N ASP A 37 -7.11 -11.17 -5.79
CA ASP A 37 -6.64 -9.79 -5.89
C ASP A 37 -6.55 -9.16 -4.50
N ILE A 38 -5.48 -8.42 -4.22
CA ILE A 38 -5.27 -7.80 -2.91
C ILE A 38 -6.37 -6.79 -2.58
N ARG A 39 -6.98 -6.18 -3.61
CA ARG A 39 -8.11 -5.26 -3.49
C ARG A 39 -9.38 -5.94 -2.98
N ASP A 40 -9.57 -7.22 -3.28
CA ASP A 40 -10.74 -7.97 -2.81
C ASP A 40 -10.53 -8.50 -1.39
N LEU A 41 -9.29 -8.56 -0.92
CA LEU A 41 -8.92 -9.05 0.42
C LEU A 41 -8.92 -7.95 1.48
N ILE A 42 -8.78 -6.70 1.06
CA ILE A 42 -8.67 -5.55 1.97
C ILE A 42 -9.97 -4.76 1.92
N GLU A 43 -10.75 -4.77 2.99
CA GLU A 43 -11.90 -3.89 3.18
C GLU A 43 -11.55 -2.76 4.15
N ASP A 44 -10.86 -3.09 5.24
CA ASP A 44 -10.45 -2.14 6.26
C ASP A 44 -8.97 -2.28 6.70
N PHE A 45 -8.57 -1.52 7.72
CA PHE A 45 -7.18 -1.49 8.18
C PHE A 45 -6.81 -2.72 9.03
N SER A 46 -7.80 -3.40 9.63
CA SER A 46 -7.58 -4.66 10.33
C SER A 46 -7.13 -5.72 9.34
N ASP A 47 -7.75 -5.80 8.16
CA ASP A 47 -7.33 -6.73 7.09
C ASP A 47 -5.88 -6.50 6.68
N VAL A 48 -5.48 -5.23 6.54
CA VAL A 48 -4.09 -4.84 6.25
C VAL A 48 -3.14 -5.34 7.34
N CYS A 49 -3.52 -5.21 8.61
CA CYS A 49 -2.73 -5.71 9.73
C CYS A 49 -2.61 -7.24 9.72
N GLU A 50 -3.72 -7.95 9.48
CA GLU A 50 -3.75 -9.41 9.41
C GLU A 50 -2.84 -9.94 8.29
N ILE A 51 -3.01 -9.43 7.07
CA ILE A 51 -2.21 -9.82 5.90
C ILE A 51 -0.72 -9.56 6.13
N MET A 52 -0.39 -8.45 6.80
CA MET A 52 1.00 -8.07 7.08
C MET A 52 1.57 -8.69 8.36
N GLY A 53 0.78 -9.47 9.11
CA GLY A 53 1.18 -10.05 10.39
C GLY A 53 1.57 -9.00 11.43
N LYS A 54 0.79 -7.92 11.54
CA LYS A 54 1.02 -6.79 12.45
C LYS A 54 -0.10 -6.68 13.48
N ALA A 55 0.28 -6.23 14.68
CA ALA A 55 -0.71 -5.91 15.71
C ALA A 55 -1.29 -4.53 15.42
N GLU A 56 -2.62 -4.42 15.35
CA GLU A 56 -3.31 -3.17 15.09
C GLU A 56 -3.00 -2.08 16.13
N LEU A 57 -2.77 -2.51 17.38
CA LEU A 57 -2.34 -1.66 18.51
C LEU A 57 -1.08 -0.84 18.21
N ASP A 58 -0.17 -1.34 17.37
CA ASP A 58 1.06 -0.61 16.99
C ASP A 58 0.77 0.60 16.07
N TYR A 59 -0.46 0.68 15.56
CA TYR A 59 -0.95 1.67 14.59
C TYR A 59 -2.16 2.44 15.10
N THR A 60 -2.51 2.30 16.39
CA THR A 60 -3.56 3.08 17.04
C THR A 60 -2.95 4.36 17.65
N CYS A 61 -3.55 5.52 17.36
CA CYS A 61 -3.19 6.77 18.02
C CYS A 61 -4.02 6.95 19.29
N ASN A 62 -3.37 7.03 20.46
CA ASN A 62 -4.02 7.30 21.75
C ASN A 62 -3.88 8.77 22.18
N SER A 63 -3.44 9.64 21.27
CA SER A 63 -3.24 11.07 21.49
C SER A 63 -4.25 11.87 20.69
N ASN A 64 -4.66 13.00 21.26
CA ASN A 64 -5.46 14.02 20.57
C ASN A 64 -4.58 15.11 19.95
N ASP A 65 -3.26 15.02 20.12
CA ASP A 65 -2.32 15.95 19.51
C ASP A 65 -2.29 15.75 17.98
N PRO A 66 -2.43 16.83 17.18
CA PRO A 66 -2.43 16.73 15.73
C PRO A 66 -1.16 16.11 15.13
N ASP A 67 0.01 16.37 15.71
CA ASP A 67 1.28 15.85 15.19
C ASP A 67 1.40 14.34 15.45
N ASP A 68 0.92 13.88 16.61
CA ASP A 68 0.84 12.44 16.93
C ASP A 68 -0.12 11.70 15.99
N ILE A 69 -1.28 12.31 15.71
CA ILE A 69 -2.27 11.77 14.76
C ILE A 69 -1.68 11.66 13.36
N ALA A 70 -0.98 12.69 12.88
CA ALA A 70 -0.31 12.70 11.58
C ALA A 70 0.80 11.65 11.51
N ALA A 71 1.62 11.52 12.57
CA ALA A 71 2.66 10.50 12.64
C ALA A 71 2.09 9.07 12.63
N CYS A 72 0.95 8.85 13.31
CA CYS A 72 0.26 7.57 13.30
C CYS A 72 -0.34 7.25 11.93
N ALA A 73 -1.00 8.22 11.31
CA ALA A 73 -1.52 8.11 9.95
C ALA A 73 -0.40 7.78 8.94
N LEU A 74 0.80 8.32 9.13
CA LEU A 74 1.95 7.99 8.28
C LEU A 74 2.35 6.52 8.41
N LYS A 75 2.38 5.98 9.64
CA LYS A 75 2.66 4.55 9.85
C LYS A 75 1.61 3.67 9.17
N GLN A 76 0.33 4.01 9.32
CA GLN A 76 -0.78 3.29 8.70
C GLN A 76 -0.67 3.33 7.16
N ALA A 77 -0.52 4.52 6.58
CA ALA A 77 -0.38 4.71 5.14
C ALA A 77 0.81 3.93 4.56
N LEU A 78 1.94 3.88 5.28
CA LEU A 78 3.11 3.09 4.88
C LEU A 78 2.83 1.59 4.90
N LEU A 79 2.06 1.10 5.86
CA LEU A 79 1.68 -0.30 5.93
C LEU A 79 0.73 -0.67 4.78
N ILE A 80 -0.27 0.17 4.51
CA ILE A 80 -1.20 0.01 3.39
C ILE A 80 -0.43 -0.09 2.08
N ALA A 81 0.44 0.88 1.77
CA ALA A 81 1.24 0.85 0.56
C ALA A 81 2.10 -0.42 0.44
N ARG A 82 2.68 -0.91 1.54
CA ARG A 82 3.45 -2.17 1.55
C ARG A 82 2.56 -3.38 1.27
N CYS A 83 1.38 -3.43 1.86
CA CYS A 83 0.43 -4.53 1.70
C CYS A 83 -0.02 -4.66 0.24
N TYR A 84 -0.48 -3.57 -0.37
CA TYR A 84 -0.87 -3.58 -1.80
C TYR A 84 0.29 -4.00 -2.71
N ASN A 85 1.51 -3.55 -2.41
CA ASN A 85 2.68 -3.88 -3.23
C ASN A 85 3.23 -5.30 -2.99
N GLN A 86 2.84 -6.01 -1.91
CA GLN A 86 3.41 -7.32 -1.54
C GLN A 86 3.25 -8.37 -2.65
N ASN A 87 2.17 -8.25 -3.42
CA ASN A 87 1.79 -9.22 -4.45
C ASN A 87 2.20 -8.81 -5.87
N ARG A 88 2.82 -7.62 -6.02
CA ARG A 88 3.20 -7.08 -7.33
C ARG A 88 4.58 -7.58 -7.76
N LYS A 89 4.78 -7.66 -9.08
CA LYS A 89 6.06 -8.09 -9.68
C LYS A 89 7.13 -7.04 -9.40
N GLY A 90 7.93 -7.31 -8.38
CA GLY A 90 9.07 -6.48 -7.97
C GLY A 90 8.74 -5.59 -6.79
N LYS A 91 9.71 -5.41 -5.91
CA LYS A 91 9.68 -4.30 -4.93
C LYS A 91 9.80 -2.99 -5.71
N ILE A 92 9.33 -1.89 -5.13
CA ILE A 92 9.61 -0.57 -5.68
C ILE A 92 11.12 -0.39 -5.72
N ASP A 93 11.65 -0.26 -6.95
CA ASP A 93 13.04 0.06 -7.20
C ASP A 93 13.15 1.57 -7.37
N TRP A 94 13.71 2.21 -6.34
CA TRP A 94 13.92 3.65 -6.30
C TRP A 94 15.01 4.12 -7.26
N THR A 95 15.83 3.21 -7.79
CA THR A 95 16.89 3.50 -8.75
C THR A 95 16.43 3.35 -10.20
N ASP A 96 15.33 2.62 -10.44
CA ASP A 96 14.72 2.51 -11.76
C ASP A 96 13.78 3.68 -12.04
N HIS A 97 14.22 4.60 -12.91
CA HIS A 97 13.41 5.75 -13.34
C HIS A 97 12.27 5.39 -14.31
N ASN A 98 12.30 4.19 -14.91
CA ASN A 98 11.28 3.73 -15.86
C ASN A 98 10.19 2.89 -15.19
N GLN A 99 10.43 2.36 -14.00
CA GLN A 99 9.40 1.66 -13.24
C GLN A 99 8.30 2.66 -12.82
N PRO A 100 7.02 2.39 -13.15
CA PRO A 100 5.92 3.25 -12.74
C PRO A 100 5.80 3.32 -11.22
N LYS A 101 5.54 4.53 -10.72
CA LYS A 101 5.40 4.82 -9.29
C LYS A 101 4.22 5.77 -9.12
N TYR A 102 3.11 5.25 -8.63
CA TYR A 102 1.88 5.99 -8.41
C TYR A 102 1.76 6.41 -6.95
N CYS A 103 1.38 7.66 -6.69
CA CYS A 103 1.09 8.15 -5.35
C CYS A 103 -0.15 9.04 -5.39
N HIS A 104 -0.82 9.19 -4.25
CA HIS A 104 -1.88 10.18 -4.13
C HIS A 104 -1.31 11.59 -4.29
N ARG A 105 -2.05 12.44 -5.01
CA ARG A 105 -1.73 13.85 -5.14
C ARG A 105 -2.61 14.63 -4.18
N TYR A 106 -1.99 15.38 -3.28
CA TYR A 106 -2.68 16.26 -2.36
C TYR A 106 -2.72 17.67 -2.94
N ILE A 107 -3.91 18.28 -2.94
CA ILE A 107 -4.06 19.69 -3.28
C ILE A 107 -3.84 20.47 -2.00
N TYR A 108 -2.85 21.36 -2.02
CA TYR A 108 -2.55 22.22 -0.88
C TYR A 108 -3.74 23.12 -0.54
N ASN A 109 -4.02 23.23 0.76
CA ASN A 109 -4.96 24.17 1.34
C ASN A 109 -4.21 25.01 2.39
N SER A 110 -4.59 26.27 2.60
CA SER A 110 -3.99 27.10 3.66
C SER A 110 -4.25 26.58 5.09
N ALA A 111 -5.24 25.70 5.25
CA ALA A 111 -5.50 24.98 6.50
C ALA A 111 -4.73 23.65 6.61
N SER A 112 -3.86 23.31 5.65
CA SER A 112 -2.98 22.15 5.74
C SER A 112 -1.85 22.42 6.74
N GLY A 113 -1.45 21.44 7.55
CA GLY A 113 -0.31 21.52 8.48
C GLY A 113 1.07 21.70 7.84
N TRP A 114 1.13 22.12 6.57
CA TRP A 114 2.35 22.32 5.79
C TRP A 114 2.62 23.81 5.62
N SER A 115 3.83 24.26 5.94
CA SER A 115 4.28 25.62 5.63
C SER A 115 5.02 25.63 4.29
N LEU A 116 4.49 26.39 3.32
CA LEU A 116 5.18 26.69 2.08
C LEU A 116 5.88 28.05 2.21
N PHE A 117 7.21 28.05 2.19
CA PHE A 117 8.03 29.26 2.22
C PHE A 117 8.65 29.52 0.83
N VAL A 118 8.63 30.77 0.37
CA VAL A 118 9.21 31.23 -0.92
C VAL A 118 8.54 30.68 -2.18
N VAL A 119 7.22 30.82 -2.30
CA VAL A 119 6.52 30.64 -3.59
C VAL A 119 6.67 31.91 -4.44
N VAL A 120 7.55 31.89 -5.45
CA VAL A 120 7.70 32.94 -6.46
C VAL A 120 6.96 32.57 -7.74
N ARG A 121 6.52 33.55 -8.54
CA ARG A 121 5.72 33.39 -9.78
C ARG A 121 6.47 32.71 -10.96
N TRP A 122 7.52 31.95 -10.69
CA TRP A 122 8.26 31.15 -11.68
C TRP A 122 7.90 29.68 -11.55
N ALA A 123 8.13 28.91 -12.62
CA ALA A 123 8.00 27.46 -12.56
C ALA A 123 9.05 26.90 -11.59
N ALA A 124 8.63 26.55 -10.38
CA ALA A 124 9.44 25.84 -9.40
C ALA A 124 9.13 24.34 -9.52
N SER A 125 10.15 23.52 -9.74
CA SER A 125 10.06 22.06 -9.67
C SER A 125 10.55 21.58 -8.29
N SER A 126 9.72 20.81 -7.60
CA SER A 126 10.13 20.08 -6.40
C SER A 126 9.64 18.64 -6.50
N TYR A 127 10.56 17.69 -6.34
CA TYR A 127 10.28 16.27 -6.30
C TYR A 127 10.43 15.79 -4.85
N CYS A 128 9.31 15.70 -4.14
CA CYS A 128 9.25 15.12 -2.80
C CYS A 128 8.60 13.74 -2.89
N GLY A 129 9.37 12.68 -2.62
CA GLY A 129 8.89 11.31 -2.64
C GLY A 129 8.66 10.78 -1.23
N SER A 130 7.40 10.62 -0.82
CA SER A 130 7.05 9.83 0.36
C SER A 130 7.14 8.35 0.02
N ARG A 131 7.45 7.45 0.97
CA ARG A 131 7.47 5.98 0.74
C ARG A 131 6.07 5.37 0.45
N LEU A 132 5.07 6.21 0.16
CA LEU A 132 3.66 5.91 -0.09
C LEU A 132 3.38 5.74 -1.59
N TYR A 133 4.20 4.93 -2.26
CA TYR A 133 4.01 4.65 -3.68
C TYR A 133 3.41 3.27 -3.91
N PHE A 134 2.70 3.14 -5.02
CA PHE A 134 2.09 1.92 -5.54
C PHE A 134 2.66 1.63 -6.92
N ILE A 135 2.85 0.36 -7.24
CA ILE A 135 3.33 -0.08 -8.56
C ILE A 135 2.20 0.00 -9.60
N ASP A 136 0.96 -0.20 -9.17
CA ASP A 136 -0.24 -0.14 -10.00
C ASP A 136 -1.09 1.10 -9.65
N SER A 137 -1.61 1.79 -10.66
CA SER A 137 -2.48 2.95 -10.46
C SER A 137 -3.82 2.57 -9.84
N ASP A 138 -4.33 1.38 -10.15
CA ASP A 138 -5.61 0.93 -9.62
C ASP A 138 -5.50 0.59 -8.13
N ASP A 139 -4.34 0.10 -7.68
CA ASP A 139 -4.06 -0.11 -6.25
C ASP A 139 -4.04 1.22 -5.49
N ALA A 140 -3.41 2.24 -6.06
CA ALA A 140 -3.41 3.58 -5.48
C ALA A 140 -4.84 4.12 -5.36
N LYS A 141 -5.67 3.93 -6.40
CA LYS A 141 -7.06 4.38 -6.41
C LYS A 141 -7.91 3.65 -5.35
N ASP A 142 -7.85 2.32 -5.33
CA ASP A 142 -8.58 1.50 -4.36
C ASP A 142 -8.18 1.83 -2.91
N ALA A 143 -6.88 1.99 -2.66
CA ALA A 143 -6.38 2.41 -1.35
C ALA A 143 -6.92 3.79 -0.94
N TRP A 144 -7.06 4.74 -1.87
CA TRP A 144 -7.67 6.04 -1.57
C TRP A 144 -9.13 5.89 -1.18
N GLU A 145 -9.89 5.11 -1.94
CA GLU A 145 -11.33 4.93 -1.73
C GLU A 145 -11.61 4.35 -0.34
N LYS A 146 -10.82 3.36 0.10
CA LYS A 146 -10.97 2.70 1.41
C LYS A 146 -10.37 3.51 2.57
N PHE A 147 -9.22 4.14 2.35
CA PHE A 147 -8.41 4.72 3.43
C PHE A 147 -8.23 6.25 3.36
N SER A 148 -9.06 6.96 2.58
CA SER A 148 -8.99 8.43 2.46
C SER A 148 -8.91 9.15 3.81
N HIS A 149 -9.64 8.68 4.83
CA HIS A 149 -9.61 9.23 6.17
C HIS A 149 -8.23 9.18 6.84
N ILE A 150 -7.45 8.10 6.62
CA ILE A 150 -6.06 7.97 7.08
C ILE A 150 -5.18 8.97 6.33
N TYR A 151 -5.28 9.00 5.00
CA TYR A 151 -4.45 9.89 4.19
C TYR A 151 -4.72 11.37 4.45
N ILE A 152 -5.96 11.74 4.79
CA ILE A 152 -6.33 13.12 5.13
C ILE A 152 -5.67 13.56 6.46
N ASN A 153 -5.44 12.64 7.40
CA ASN A 153 -4.74 12.96 8.64
C ASN A 153 -3.24 13.24 8.44
N LEU A 154 -2.65 12.91 7.28
CA LEU A 154 -1.26 13.27 6.96
C LEU A 154 -1.07 14.76 6.64
N ILE A 155 -2.14 15.43 6.25
CA ILE A 155 -2.10 16.76 5.64
C ILE A 155 -2.81 17.83 6.46
N LYS A 156 -3.59 17.43 7.47
CA LYS A 156 -4.21 18.33 8.44
C LYS A 156 -3.18 18.68 9.50
#